data_AF-A0A397I8Q1-F1
#
_entry.id   AF-A0A397I8Q1-F1
#
_cell.length_a   1.000
_cell.length_b   1.000
_cell.length_c   1.000
_cell.angle_alpha   90.00
_cell.angle_beta   90.00
_cell.angle_gamma   90.00
#
_symmetry.space_group_name_H-M   'P 1'
#
loop_
_entity.id
_entity.type
_entity.pdbx_description
1 polymer ?
#
loop_
_entity_poly.entity_id
_entity_poly.type
_entity_poly.pdbx_seq_one_letter_code
_entity_poly.pdbx_strand_id
1 'polypeptide(L)'
;MADVPDPQKSQSGEQENIRTNQRQKRPHTKSRWGCYNCRARRVKCQETKPACDNCMYRDMECVYPSKVREWVGAGKQPASRRDPVVASSQSGKQASPSQGLAVSPWSGDDLRFFHHFLVVARPHLPFGSEVTWATEVPRYAHEYPHLMHAILALGATHYSLVAPNGSEYSPTAIIHRGKALKALSAAIAKGPECTKTDMDVILATCYALVFQAYHMHDGLVDFAVMVRGCGIITHCIFDKYQTSQLFHLQTEEEAVEMVSFLTEEPVRSPPLIDSLLAAIDSLQPLFQGTIHHRFYQALRETLAALAVSSRTAFVNLTKIYAVWYEAENREFLMFIAPANHVSRALFMYFLAIELVMQPVYIRLRELSGAMFINTETIVHQWADSIYRELPASMQELVGLPMQIITADGASKRIVRGTRSKGFPNLHAQFFDMETSAWLGWAKPGEVRVLE
;
A
#
# COMPACT_ATOMS: atom_id res chain seq x y z
N MET A 1 -45.72 -53.07 -74.72
CA MET A 1 -45.56 -54.49 -74.36
C MET A 1 -44.67 -54.49 -73.13
N ALA A 2 -45.23 -54.63 -71.92
CA ALA A 2 -45.70 -55.89 -71.32
C ALA A 2 -44.50 -56.85 -71.15
N ASP A 3 -44.03 -57.17 -69.94
CA ASP A 3 -44.75 -58.00 -68.94
C ASP A 3 -44.29 -57.81 -67.46
N VAL A 4 -44.93 -58.58 -66.57
CA VAL A 4 -44.91 -58.70 -65.08
C VAL A 4 -44.85 -60.23 -64.77
N PRO A 5 -44.35 -60.83 -63.63
CA PRO A 5 -44.30 -60.35 -62.23
C PRO A 5 -43.05 -60.68 -61.33
N ASP A 6 -43.15 -60.13 -60.10
CA ASP A 6 -42.57 -60.42 -58.75
C ASP A 6 -42.48 -61.94 -58.36
N PRO A 7 -41.66 -62.42 -57.36
CA PRO A 7 -41.96 -62.24 -55.91
C PRO A 7 -40.78 -62.12 -54.89
N GLN A 8 -40.91 -61.21 -53.91
CA GLN A 8 -40.80 -61.39 -52.41
C GLN A 8 -39.54 -62.08 -51.77
N LYS A 9 -39.07 -61.83 -50.53
CA LYS A 9 -39.36 -61.01 -49.30
C LYS A 9 -38.03 -61.00 -48.48
N SER A 10 -37.70 -60.04 -47.61
CA SER A 10 -38.31 -59.74 -46.29
C SER A 10 -37.93 -58.30 -45.85
N GLN A 11 -38.89 -57.44 -45.47
CA GLN A 11 -39.31 -57.15 -44.07
C GLN A 11 -38.16 -56.71 -43.14
N SER A 12 -38.22 -55.62 -42.37
CA SER A 12 -39.32 -54.70 -41.97
C SER A 12 -38.72 -53.27 -41.84
N GLY A 13 -39.44 -52.15 -41.77
CA GLY A 13 -40.84 -51.84 -41.48
C GLY A 13 -40.85 -50.45 -40.80
N GLU A 14 -40.98 -49.38 -41.59
CA GLU A 14 -40.97 -47.98 -41.12
C GLU A 14 -42.37 -47.48 -40.70
N GLN A 15 -42.38 -46.31 -40.06
CA GLN A 15 -43.53 -45.53 -39.57
C GLN A 15 -44.12 -46.08 -38.25
N GLU A 16 -44.47 -45.25 -37.27
CA GLU A 16 -44.78 -43.82 -37.31
C GLU A 16 -44.51 -43.16 -35.93
N ASN A 17 -44.03 -41.91 -35.86
CA ASN A 17 -44.39 -41.05 -34.73
C ASN A 17 -44.35 -39.55 -35.05
N ILE A 18 -45.23 -38.82 -34.38
CA ILE A 18 -45.74 -37.52 -34.75
C ILE A 18 -44.84 -36.38 -34.24
N ARG A 19 -44.76 -35.31 -35.04
CA ARG A 19 -44.03 -34.08 -34.74
C ARG A 19 -44.44 -33.46 -33.40
N THR A 20 -43.48 -33.16 -32.53
CA THR A 20 -43.53 -31.91 -31.74
C THR A 20 -42.18 -31.18 -31.77
N ASN A 21 -42.24 -29.87 -32.03
CA ASN A 21 -41.08 -29.06 -32.38
C ASN A 21 -40.38 -28.52 -31.11
N GLN A 22 -39.45 -29.29 -30.53
CA GLN A 22 -38.65 -28.82 -29.39
C GLN A 22 -37.54 -27.86 -29.83
N ARG A 23 -37.88 -26.57 -29.78
CA ARG A 23 -37.00 -25.42 -30.01
C ARG A 23 -35.73 -25.53 -29.13
N GLN A 24 -34.57 -25.79 -29.75
CA GLN A 24 -33.27 -25.77 -29.05
C GLN A 24 -33.09 -24.41 -28.34
N LYS A 25 -32.98 -24.44 -27.01
CA LYS A 25 -32.66 -23.24 -26.22
C LYS A 25 -31.19 -22.88 -26.45
N ARG A 26 -30.95 -21.86 -27.27
CA ARG A 26 -29.63 -21.22 -27.39
C ARG A 26 -29.11 -20.84 -26.00
N PRO A 27 -27.81 -21.02 -25.69
CA PRO A 27 -27.24 -20.58 -24.42
C PRO A 27 -27.41 -19.07 -24.28
N HIS A 28 -28.15 -18.65 -23.24
CA HIS A 28 -28.43 -17.23 -23.00
C HIS A 28 -27.29 -16.57 -22.23
N THR A 29 -26.67 -15.56 -22.83
CA THR A 29 -25.78 -14.62 -22.14
C THR A 29 -26.56 -13.93 -21.02
N LYS A 30 -26.18 -14.18 -19.75
CA LYS A 30 -26.76 -13.51 -18.59
C LYS A 30 -26.44 -12.02 -18.67
N SER A 31 -27.46 -11.17 -18.57
CA SER A 31 -27.28 -9.72 -18.56
C SER A 31 -26.55 -9.35 -17.26
N ARG A 32 -25.34 -8.78 -17.36
CA ARG A 32 -24.49 -8.50 -16.18
C ARG A 32 -25.03 -7.35 -15.33
N TRP A 33 -25.82 -6.43 -15.91
CA TRP A 33 -26.28 -5.19 -15.27
C TRP A 33 -27.80 -5.06 -15.21
N GLY A 34 -28.55 -6.14 -15.43
CA GLY A 34 -30.01 -6.12 -15.40
C GLY A 34 -30.61 -5.59 -14.09
N CYS A 35 -31.74 -4.91 -14.18
CA CYS A 35 -32.46 -4.34 -13.04
C CYS A 35 -32.90 -5.40 -12.00
N TYR A 36 -33.17 -4.96 -10.76
CA TYR A 36 -33.53 -5.86 -9.66
C TYR A 36 -34.73 -6.76 -10.00
N ASN A 37 -35.78 -6.19 -10.61
CA ASN A 37 -37.00 -6.92 -10.97
C ASN A 37 -36.76 -8.01 -12.04
N CYS A 38 -35.94 -7.76 -13.06
CA CYS A 38 -35.59 -8.79 -14.05
C CYS A 38 -34.68 -9.88 -13.45
N ARG A 39 -33.74 -9.51 -12.57
CA ARG A 39 -32.88 -10.47 -11.83
C ARG A 39 -33.70 -11.38 -10.92
N ALA A 40 -34.57 -10.83 -10.09
CA ALA A 40 -35.44 -11.59 -9.17
C ALA A 40 -36.34 -12.56 -9.94
N ARG A 41 -36.94 -12.10 -11.04
CA ARG A 41 -37.80 -12.89 -11.93
C ARG A 41 -37.04 -13.85 -12.87
N ARG A 42 -35.70 -13.84 -12.84
CA ARG A 42 -34.81 -14.68 -13.67
C ARG A 42 -35.07 -14.55 -15.19
N VAL A 43 -35.48 -13.36 -15.65
CA VAL A 43 -35.70 -13.04 -17.07
C VAL A 43 -34.59 -12.13 -17.62
N LYS A 44 -34.36 -12.15 -18.93
CA LYS A 44 -33.36 -11.27 -19.57
C LYS A 44 -33.81 -9.81 -19.46
N CYS A 45 -33.01 -8.97 -18.83
CA CYS A 45 -33.19 -7.51 -18.87
C CYS A 45 -32.64 -6.96 -20.20
N GLN A 46 -33.32 -5.96 -20.75
CA GLN A 46 -32.88 -5.20 -21.93
C GLN A 46 -31.80 -4.17 -21.61
N GLU A 47 -31.59 -3.84 -20.32
CA GLU A 47 -30.63 -2.84 -19.84
C GLU A 47 -30.86 -1.40 -20.40
N THR A 48 -32.03 -1.17 -21.01
CA THR A 48 -32.52 0.14 -21.44
C THR A 48 -32.81 1.06 -20.23
N LYS A 49 -32.42 2.33 -20.36
CA LYS A 49 -32.59 3.38 -19.34
C LYS A 49 -33.53 4.47 -19.88
N PRO A 50 -34.37 5.10 -19.04
CA PRO A 50 -34.43 4.98 -17.58
C PRO A 50 -35.05 3.67 -17.06
N ALA A 51 -35.88 2.99 -17.86
CA ALA A 51 -36.52 1.72 -17.49
C ALA A 51 -36.43 0.69 -18.62
N CYS A 52 -36.44 -0.61 -18.28
CA CYS A 52 -36.52 -1.68 -19.27
C CYS A 52 -37.96 -2.08 -19.60
N ASP A 53 -38.16 -2.50 -20.84
CA ASP A 53 -39.46 -2.86 -21.42
C ASP A 53 -40.19 -3.92 -20.58
N ASN A 54 -39.44 -4.89 -20.01
CA ASN A 54 -39.98 -5.94 -19.15
C ASN A 54 -40.55 -5.46 -17.79
N CYS A 55 -40.19 -4.25 -17.36
CA CYS A 55 -40.76 -3.57 -16.20
C CYS A 55 -41.85 -2.58 -16.63
N MET A 56 -41.64 -1.82 -17.72
CA MET A 56 -42.65 -0.90 -18.28
C MET A 56 -43.94 -1.63 -18.67
N TYR A 57 -43.86 -2.77 -19.38
CA TYR A 57 -45.03 -3.56 -19.81
C TYR A 57 -45.82 -4.18 -18.63
N ARG A 58 -45.29 -4.09 -17.41
CA ARG A 58 -45.88 -4.64 -16.18
C ARG A 58 -46.15 -3.58 -15.13
N ASP A 59 -45.98 -2.31 -15.49
CA ASP A 59 -46.14 -1.14 -14.61
C ASP A 59 -45.38 -1.30 -13.27
N MET A 60 -44.13 -1.78 -13.36
CA MET A 60 -43.26 -1.98 -12.20
C MET A 60 -42.07 -1.02 -12.24
N GLU A 61 -41.70 -0.49 -11.07
CA GLU A 61 -40.53 0.37 -10.92
C GLU A 61 -39.25 -0.34 -11.38
N CYS A 62 -38.48 0.31 -12.26
CA CYS A 62 -37.30 -0.30 -12.89
C CYS A 62 -35.99 0.15 -12.25
N VAL A 63 -35.75 -0.28 -11.02
CA VAL A 63 -34.52 0.08 -10.30
C VAL A 63 -33.32 -0.75 -10.79
N TYR A 64 -32.27 -0.06 -11.23
CA TYR A 64 -30.95 -0.65 -11.54
C TYR A 64 -30.03 -0.60 -10.32
N PRO A 65 -29.12 -1.58 -10.12
CA PRO A 65 -28.14 -1.53 -9.05
C PRO A 65 -27.24 -0.29 -9.19
N SER A 66 -27.39 0.67 -8.26
CA SER A 66 -26.55 1.86 -8.18
C SER A 66 -25.17 1.53 -7.60
N LYS A 67 -24.12 2.18 -8.11
CA LYS A 67 -22.77 2.07 -7.55
C LYS A 67 -22.61 3.02 -6.35
N VAL A 68 -23.19 2.67 -5.21
CA VAL A 68 -22.99 3.41 -3.95
C VAL A 68 -22.62 2.44 -2.83
N ARG A 69 -21.58 2.79 -2.07
CA ARG A 69 -21.18 2.10 -0.84
C ARG A 69 -22.00 2.65 0.32
N GLU A 70 -22.60 1.77 1.12
CA GLU A 70 -23.11 2.14 2.44
C GLU A 70 -23.19 0.89 3.31
N TRP A 71 -22.38 0.85 4.38
CA TRP A 71 -22.59 -0.01 5.55
C TRP A 71 -22.03 0.72 6.77
N VAL A 72 -22.88 1.53 7.38
CA VAL A 72 -22.72 2.02 8.75
C VAL A 72 -22.90 0.83 9.70
N GLY A 73 -22.07 0.69 10.72
CA GLY A 73 -22.14 -0.42 11.66
C GLY A 73 -22.85 -0.08 12.97
N ALA A 74 -23.58 -1.06 13.55
CA ALA A 74 -23.85 -1.20 14.98
C ALA A 74 -24.63 -2.51 15.27
N GLY A 75 -24.51 -3.06 16.49
CA GLY A 75 -25.49 -3.99 17.07
C GLY A 75 -24.99 -5.41 17.37
N LYS A 76 -24.92 -5.77 18.66
CA LYS A 76 -24.60 -7.12 19.16
C LYS A 76 -25.85 -7.83 19.72
N GLN A 77 -26.07 -9.09 19.32
CA GLN A 77 -26.58 -10.22 20.15
C GLN A 77 -28.01 -10.16 20.79
N PRO A 78 -28.57 -11.25 21.37
CA PRO A 78 -28.43 -12.70 21.07
C PRO A 78 -29.76 -13.53 21.08
N ALA A 79 -29.63 -14.81 20.68
CA ALA A 79 -30.35 -16.01 21.15
C ALA A 79 -31.90 -16.17 21.08
N SER A 80 -32.36 -17.23 20.39
CA SER A 80 -33.36 -18.17 20.95
C SER A 80 -33.31 -19.55 20.26
N ARG A 81 -33.67 -20.61 21.00
CA ARG A 81 -33.58 -22.04 20.64
C ARG A 81 -34.76 -22.52 19.79
N ARG A 82 -34.55 -23.59 19.00
CA ARG A 82 -35.47 -24.75 18.84
C ARG A 82 -34.85 -25.84 17.94
N ASP A 83 -34.54 -26.99 18.54
CA ASP A 83 -34.28 -28.29 17.90
C ASP A 83 -35.51 -29.22 18.13
N PRO A 84 -35.51 -30.50 17.70
CA PRO A 84 -35.37 -30.99 16.32
C PRO A 84 -36.48 -32.02 15.97
N VAL A 85 -36.66 -32.38 14.68
CA VAL A 85 -37.36 -33.64 14.30
C VAL A 85 -36.64 -34.35 13.16
N VAL A 86 -36.54 -35.67 13.27
CA VAL A 86 -35.78 -36.61 12.45
C VAL A 86 -36.57 -37.09 11.22
N ALA A 87 -35.92 -37.23 10.06
CA ALA A 87 -36.21 -38.29 9.10
C ALA A 87 -34.98 -38.56 8.21
N SER A 88 -34.45 -39.78 8.24
CA SER A 88 -33.35 -40.23 7.38
C SER A 88 -33.91 -40.96 6.16
N SER A 89 -33.42 -40.64 4.97
CA SER A 89 -33.64 -41.42 3.74
C SER A 89 -32.41 -41.36 2.85
N GLN A 90 -31.61 -42.44 2.84
CA GLN A 90 -30.49 -42.60 1.92
C GLN A 90 -31.01 -42.93 0.51
N SER A 91 -30.46 -42.27 -0.52
CA SER A 91 -30.34 -42.87 -1.85
C SER A 91 -29.11 -42.29 -2.51
N GLY A 92 -28.09 -43.12 -2.70
CA GLY A 92 -26.82 -42.68 -3.26
C GLY A 92 -26.91 -42.45 -4.77
N LYS A 93 -26.18 -41.44 -5.26
CA LYS A 93 -25.51 -41.47 -6.56
C LYS A 93 -24.15 -40.81 -6.38
N GLN A 94 -23.09 -41.60 -6.57
CA GLN A 94 -21.74 -41.08 -6.68
C GLN A 94 -21.68 -40.14 -7.88
N ALA A 95 -21.16 -38.93 -7.68
CA ALA A 95 -20.79 -38.02 -8.75
C ALA A 95 -19.33 -37.65 -8.55
N SER A 96 -18.46 -38.16 -9.42
CA SER A 96 -17.03 -37.81 -9.45
C SER A 96 -16.87 -36.30 -9.68
N PRO A 97 -16.07 -35.58 -8.87
CA PRO A 97 -15.82 -34.16 -9.09
C PRO A 97 -14.76 -33.97 -10.18
N SER A 98 -15.15 -34.09 -11.45
CA SER A 98 -14.28 -33.84 -12.61
C SER A 98 -14.75 -32.64 -13.43
N GLN A 99 -14.85 -31.47 -12.79
CA GLN A 99 -14.66 -30.14 -13.40
C GLN A 99 -14.78 -29.03 -12.33
N GLY A 100 -13.63 -28.70 -11.76
CA GLY A 100 -13.46 -27.62 -10.81
C GLY A 100 -12.00 -27.21 -10.75
N LEU A 101 -11.49 -26.59 -11.83
CA LEU A 101 -10.30 -25.76 -11.69
C LEU A 101 -10.67 -24.68 -10.67
N ALA A 102 -10.12 -24.80 -9.47
CA ALA A 102 -10.44 -23.91 -8.36
C ALA A 102 -10.21 -22.47 -8.82
N VAL A 103 -11.18 -21.59 -8.53
CA VAL A 103 -10.96 -20.16 -8.70
C VAL A 103 -9.84 -19.79 -7.75
N SER A 104 -8.66 -19.50 -8.31
CA SER A 104 -7.53 -19.02 -7.53
C SER A 104 -8.00 -17.79 -6.72
N PRO A 105 -7.75 -17.74 -5.39
CA PRO A 105 -8.07 -16.56 -4.60
C PRO A 105 -7.27 -15.32 -5.04
N TRP A 106 -6.21 -15.53 -5.83
CA TRP A 106 -5.34 -14.53 -6.41
C TRP A 106 -5.52 -14.47 -7.94
N SER A 107 -5.62 -13.26 -8.47
CA SER A 107 -5.70 -12.98 -9.91
C SER A 107 -4.33 -13.08 -10.59
N GLY A 108 -4.31 -13.06 -11.93
CA GLY A 108 -3.06 -12.94 -12.69
C GLY A 108 -2.32 -11.62 -12.43
N ASP A 109 -3.03 -10.56 -12.06
CA ASP A 109 -2.43 -9.28 -11.68
C ASP A 109 -1.82 -9.35 -10.29
N ASP A 110 -2.41 -10.11 -9.35
CA ASP A 110 -1.78 -10.36 -8.04
C ASP A 110 -0.42 -11.07 -8.19
N LEU A 111 -0.33 -12.08 -9.05
CA LEU A 111 0.94 -12.73 -9.38
C LEU A 111 1.95 -11.75 -9.99
N ARG A 112 1.48 -10.80 -10.82
CA ARG A 112 2.31 -9.74 -11.41
C ARG A 112 2.85 -8.79 -10.33
N PHE A 113 2.02 -8.34 -9.40
CA PHE A 113 2.44 -7.45 -8.31
C PHE A 113 3.38 -8.15 -7.33
N PHE A 114 3.13 -9.42 -7.03
CA PHE A 114 4.02 -10.23 -6.18
C PHE A 114 5.40 -10.39 -6.84
N HIS A 115 5.45 -10.74 -8.13
CA HIS A 115 6.71 -10.77 -8.88
C HIS A 115 7.39 -9.39 -8.89
N HIS A 116 6.65 -8.33 -9.22
CA HIS A 116 7.18 -6.96 -9.27
C HIS A 116 7.76 -6.49 -7.93
N PHE A 117 7.12 -6.86 -6.82
CA PHE A 117 7.69 -6.69 -5.48
C PHE A 117 9.04 -7.41 -5.35
N LEU A 118 9.10 -8.72 -5.62
CA LEU A 118 10.32 -9.51 -5.45
C LEU A 118 11.52 -8.97 -6.25
N VAL A 119 11.29 -8.49 -7.47
CA VAL A 119 12.37 -8.09 -8.39
C VAL A 119 12.71 -6.60 -8.37
N VAL A 120 11.78 -5.70 -8.01
CA VAL A 120 11.94 -4.25 -8.15
C VAL A 120 11.41 -3.47 -6.93
N ALA A 121 10.16 -3.71 -6.52
CA ALA A 121 9.47 -2.85 -5.55
C ALA A 121 9.61 -3.26 -4.08
N ARG A 122 10.51 -4.20 -3.76
CA ARG A 122 10.73 -4.65 -2.38
C ARG A 122 11.35 -3.53 -1.51
N PRO A 123 11.00 -3.47 -0.22
CA PRO A 123 11.70 -2.64 0.75
C PRO A 123 13.21 -2.92 0.81
N HIS A 124 13.93 -1.89 1.24
CA HIS A 124 15.36 -1.89 1.52
C HIS A 124 15.68 -1.62 2.98
N LEU A 125 14.65 -1.62 3.85
CA LEU A 125 14.85 -1.61 5.28
C LEU A 125 14.03 -2.66 6.04
N PRO A 126 14.51 -3.18 7.19
CA PRO A 126 15.75 -2.81 7.91
C PRO A 126 17.05 -2.99 7.11
N PHE A 127 18.06 -2.16 7.35
CA PHE A 127 19.29 -2.14 6.52
C PHE A 127 19.95 -3.54 6.50
N GLY A 128 20.54 -3.93 5.38
CA GLY A 128 21.14 -5.26 5.21
C GLY A 128 20.13 -6.42 5.09
N SER A 129 18.82 -6.12 5.03
CA SER A 129 17.74 -7.14 4.89
C SER A 129 17.25 -7.31 3.44
N GLU A 130 17.98 -6.81 2.43
CA GLU A 130 17.56 -6.82 1.02
C GLU A 130 17.33 -8.25 0.50
N VAL A 131 18.14 -9.21 0.96
CA VAL A 131 17.97 -10.65 0.66
C VAL A 131 16.74 -11.20 1.38
N THR A 132 16.55 -10.90 2.66
CA THR A 132 15.39 -11.31 3.46
C THR A 132 14.07 -10.90 2.80
N TRP A 133 14.00 -9.71 2.22
CA TRP A 133 12.83 -9.22 1.49
C TRP A 133 12.54 -9.99 0.19
N ALA A 134 13.57 -10.55 -0.44
CA ALA A 134 13.46 -11.35 -1.66
C ALA A 134 13.22 -12.84 -1.40
N THR A 135 13.70 -13.40 -0.28
CA THR A 135 13.68 -14.84 0.01
C THR A 135 12.80 -15.23 1.20
N GLU A 136 13.00 -14.62 2.37
CA GLU A 136 12.38 -15.10 3.62
C GLU A 136 11.00 -14.48 3.90
N VAL A 137 10.86 -13.16 3.82
CA VAL A 137 9.56 -12.47 4.00
C VAL A 137 8.47 -13.08 3.09
N PRO A 138 8.70 -13.32 1.78
CA PRO A 138 7.67 -13.85 0.88
C PRO A 138 7.17 -15.24 1.26
N ARG A 139 7.97 -16.05 1.97
CA ARG A 139 7.57 -17.40 2.43
C ARG A 139 6.41 -17.33 3.41
N TYR A 140 6.41 -16.34 4.31
CA TYR A 140 5.32 -16.16 5.29
C TYR A 140 4.04 -15.59 4.66
N ALA A 141 4.10 -14.93 3.50
CA ALA A 141 2.96 -14.23 2.93
C ALA A 141 1.71 -15.14 2.78
N HIS A 142 1.88 -16.40 2.37
CA HIS A 142 0.76 -17.32 2.15
C HIS A 142 -0.02 -17.71 3.43
N GLU A 143 0.63 -17.65 4.60
CA GLU A 143 0.02 -17.92 5.91
C GLU A 143 -0.51 -16.65 6.60
N TYR A 144 0.05 -15.48 6.27
CA TYR A 144 -0.22 -14.20 6.96
C TYR A 144 -0.90 -13.21 5.98
N PRO A 145 -2.24 -13.11 5.95
CA PRO A 145 -2.97 -12.33 4.95
C PRO A 145 -2.64 -10.83 4.97
N HIS A 146 -2.26 -10.28 6.11
CA HIS A 146 -1.83 -8.89 6.21
C HIS A 146 -0.54 -8.62 5.44
N LEU A 147 0.44 -9.52 5.55
CA LEU A 147 1.70 -9.44 4.82
C LEU A 147 1.48 -9.63 3.32
N MET A 148 0.73 -10.67 2.89
CA MET A 148 0.44 -10.87 1.47
C MET A 148 -0.25 -9.66 0.85
N HIS A 149 -1.26 -9.11 1.52
CA HIS A 149 -1.92 -7.91 1.01
C HIS A 149 -0.99 -6.68 1.02
N ALA A 150 -0.08 -6.51 1.98
CA ALA A 150 0.88 -5.41 1.97
C ALA A 150 1.92 -5.54 0.83
N ILE A 151 2.46 -6.75 0.60
CA ILE A 151 3.34 -7.08 -0.54
C ILE A 151 2.66 -6.71 -1.86
N LEU A 152 1.42 -7.17 -2.07
CA LEU A 152 0.65 -6.90 -3.27
C LEU A 152 0.28 -5.41 -3.39
N ALA A 153 0.00 -4.74 -2.28
CA ALA A 153 -0.33 -3.32 -2.26
C ALA A 153 0.88 -2.44 -2.66
N LEU A 154 2.07 -2.73 -2.12
CA LEU A 154 3.32 -2.08 -2.51
C LEU A 154 3.68 -2.40 -3.97
N GLY A 155 3.65 -3.68 -4.36
CA GLY A 155 3.90 -4.12 -5.73
C GLY A 155 2.96 -3.42 -6.74
N ALA A 156 1.67 -3.31 -6.43
CA ALA A 156 0.69 -2.63 -7.26
C ALA A 156 0.88 -1.11 -7.29
N THR A 157 1.11 -0.44 -6.14
CA THR A 157 1.36 1.02 -6.13
C THR A 157 2.61 1.35 -6.95
N HIS A 158 3.72 0.65 -6.73
CA HIS A 158 4.95 0.91 -7.48
C HIS A 158 4.79 0.56 -8.97
N TYR A 159 4.15 -0.57 -9.31
CA TYR A 159 3.87 -0.90 -10.71
C TYR A 159 3.01 0.18 -11.38
N SER A 160 2.10 0.81 -10.62
CA SER A 160 1.24 1.89 -11.11
C SER A 160 2.02 3.15 -11.51
N LEU A 161 3.17 3.41 -10.86
CA LEU A 161 4.02 4.57 -11.12
C LEU A 161 4.97 4.37 -12.32
N VAL A 162 5.41 3.13 -12.59
CA VAL A 162 6.50 2.87 -13.54
C VAL A 162 6.10 2.16 -14.83
N ALA A 163 4.95 1.46 -14.85
CA ALA A 163 4.48 0.79 -16.06
C ALA A 163 3.78 1.79 -17.00
N PRO A 164 3.91 1.67 -18.33
CA PRO A 164 3.28 2.59 -19.30
C PRO A 164 1.76 2.77 -19.19
N ASN A 165 1.05 1.77 -18.67
CA ASN A 165 -0.39 1.81 -18.38
C ASN A 165 -0.70 1.66 -16.88
N GLY A 166 0.29 1.84 -16.01
CA GLY A 166 0.25 1.44 -14.61
C GLY A 166 -0.91 2.04 -13.80
N SER A 167 -1.36 3.25 -14.13
CA SER A 167 -2.42 3.97 -13.41
C SER A 167 -3.75 3.23 -13.31
N GLU A 168 -4.02 2.23 -14.17
CA GLU A 168 -5.20 1.37 -14.06
C GLU A 168 -5.21 0.51 -12.77
N TYR A 169 -4.04 0.29 -12.17
CA TYR A 169 -3.83 -0.57 -11.01
C TYR A 169 -3.86 0.17 -9.66
N SER A 170 -3.87 1.51 -9.65
CA SER A 170 -3.97 2.31 -8.41
C SER A 170 -5.20 1.95 -7.55
N PRO A 171 -6.41 1.71 -8.11
CA PRO A 171 -7.55 1.24 -7.32
C PRO A 171 -7.32 -0.13 -6.67
N THR A 172 -6.62 -1.04 -7.37
CA THR A 172 -6.27 -2.38 -6.84
C THR A 172 -5.25 -2.29 -5.71
N ALA A 173 -4.26 -1.39 -5.83
CA ALA A 173 -3.30 -1.12 -4.77
C ALA A 173 -3.96 -0.61 -3.49
N ILE A 174 -4.96 0.28 -3.61
CA ILE A 174 -5.77 0.77 -2.48
C ILE A 174 -6.63 -0.36 -1.88
N ILE A 175 -7.22 -1.22 -2.70
CA ILE A 175 -7.99 -2.39 -2.23
C ILE A 175 -7.08 -3.32 -1.41
N HIS A 176 -5.85 -3.56 -1.85
CA HIS A 176 -4.91 -4.42 -1.14
C HIS A 176 -4.39 -3.75 0.14
N ARG A 177 -4.11 -2.42 0.12
CA ARG A 177 -3.81 -1.64 1.34
C ARG A 177 -4.92 -1.78 2.39
N GLY A 178 -6.18 -1.60 1.99
CA GLY A 178 -7.33 -1.71 2.90
C GLY A 178 -7.50 -3.11 3.51
N LYS A 179 -7.25 -4.17 2.73
CA LYS A 179 -7.22 -5.56 3.25
C LYS A 179 -6.04 -5.78 4.20
N ALA A 180 -4.86 -5.28 3.85
CA ALA A 180 -3.65 -5.39 4.68
C ALA A 180 -3.85 -4.73 6.04
N LEU A 181 -4.28 -3.46 6.08
CA LEU A 181 -4.54 -2.72 7.32
C LEU A 181 -5.61 -3.40 8.20
N LYS A 182 -6.70 -3.91 7.61
CA LYS A 182 -7.73 -4.64 8.35
C LYS A 182 -7.18 -5.93 8.98
N ALA A 183 -6.41 -6.71 8.23
CA ALA A 183 -5.82 -7.95 8.73
C ALA A 183 -4.68 -7.69 9.74
N LEU A 184 -3.91 -6.61 9.56
CA LEU A 184 -2.84 -6.16 10.45
C LEU A 184 -3.42 -5.75 11.81
N SER A 185 -4.52 -5.00 11.83
CA SER A 185 -5.24 -4.66 13.06
C SER A 185 -5.69 -5.91 13.83
N ALA A 186 -6.17 -6.95 13.13
CA ALA A 186 -6.53 -8.22 13.75
C ALA A 186 -5.31 -9.02 14.26
N ALA A 187 -4.17 -8.94 13.57
CA ALA A 187 -2.93 -9.58 14.02
C ALA A 187 -2.36 -8.90 15.28
N ILE A 188 -2.29 -7.56 15.30
CA ILE A 188 -1.86 -6.78 16.46
C ILE A 188 -2.80 -7.00 17.66
N ALA A 189 -4.11 -7.18 17.42
CA ALA A 189 -5.08 -7.44 18.48
C ALA A 189 -4.88 -8.75 19.26
N LYS A 190 -4.03 -9.69 18.79
CA LYS A 190 -3.57 -10.85 19.58
C LYS A 190 -2.73 -10.43 20.80
N GLY A 191 -2.06 -9.26 20.73
CA GLY A 191 -1.30 -8.68 21.84
C GLY A 191 -0.27 -9.65 22.46
N PRO A 192 -0.37 -9.97 23.77
CA PRO A 192 0.56 -10.89 24.44
C PRO A 192 0.69 -12.28 23.80
N GLU A 193 -0.31 -12.74 23.04
CA GLU A 193 -0.29 -14.05 22.38
C GLU A 193 0.56 -14.10 21.10
N CYS A 194 0.97 -12.95 20.53
CA CYS A 194 1.85 -12.91 19.35
C CYS A 194 3.16 -13.67 19.62
N THR A 195 3.48 -14.64 18.76
CA THR A 195 4.80 -15.29 18.75
C THR A 195 5.88 -14.35 18.22
N LYS A 196 7.16 -14.74 18.33
CA LYS A 196 8.28 -14.01 17.70
C LYS A 196 8.10 -13.89 16.18
N THR A 197 7.65 -14.96 15.53
CA THR A 197 7.27 -14.97 14.10
C THR A 197 6.12 -14.00 13.79
N ASP A 198 5.05 -13.98 14.60
CA ASP A 198 3.95 -13.04 14.40
C ASP A 198 4.45 -11.59 14.41
N MET A 199 5.29 -11.25 15.39
CA MET A 199 5.82 -9.88 15.55
C MET A 199 6.71 -9.46 14.38
N ASP A 200 7.58 -10.34 13.89
CA ASP A 200 8.41 -10.07 12.71
C ASP A 200 7.58 -9.93 11.42
N VAL A 201 6.54 -10.75 11.25
CA VAL A 201 5.66 -10.67 10.08
C VAL A 201 4.74 -9.44 10.14
N ILE A 202 4.34 -9.02 11.36
CA ILE A 202 3.70 -7.72 11.61
C ILE A 202 4.67 -6.58 11.24
N LEU A 203 5.94 -6.64 11.66
CA LEU A 203 6.96 -5.63 11.35
C LEU A 203 7.22 -5.52 9.84
N ALA A 204 7.37 -6.66 9.14
CA ALA A 204 7.46 -6.73 7.69
C ALA A 204 6.23 -6.10 7.00
N THR A 205 5.04 -6.30 7.59
CA THR A 205 3.81 -5.67 7.06
C THR A 205 3.84 -4.15 7.24
N CYS A 206 4.28 -3.65 8.40
CA CYS A 206 4.45 -2.23 8.64
C CYS A 206 5.44 -1.62 7.62
N TYR A 207 6.62 -2.22 7.42
CA TYR A 207 7.60 -1.73 6.43
C TYR A 207 7.05 -1.72 5.00
N ALA A 208 6.42 -2.79 4.54
CA ALA A 208 5.80 -2.80 3.21
C ALA A 208 4.74 -1.69 3.05
N LEU A 209 4.00 -1.37 4.12
CA LEU A 209 3.02 -0.28 4.14
C LEU A 209 3.63 1.13 4.31
N VAL A 210 4.81 1.27 4.94
CA VAL A 210 5.65 2.49 4.92
C VAL A 210 6.04 2.81 3.49
N PHE A 211 6.67 1.85 2.79
CA PHE A 211 7.09 2.05 1.40
C PHE A 211 5.91 2.23 0.47
N GLN A 212 4.78 1.56 0.69
CA GLN A 212 3.59 1.84 -0.09
C GLN A 212 3.10 3.29 0.13
N ALA A 213 3.06 3.76 1.38
CA ALA A 213 2.63 5.13 1.70
C ALA A 213 3.59 6.17 1.09
N TYR A 214 4.90 5.91 1.13
CA TYR A 214 5.92 6.73 0.46
C TYR A 214 5.76 6.79 -1.06
N HIS A 215 5.07 5.80 -1.65
CA HIS A 215 4.69 5.77 -3.08
C HIS A 215 3.30 6.37 -3.38
N MET A 216 2.59 6.96 -2.39
CA MET A 216 1.23 7.54 -2.57
C MET A 216 1.26 9.07 -2.61
N HIS A 217 0.50 9.68 -3.53
CA HIS A 217 0.40 11.14 -3.67
C HIS A 217 -0.10 11.89 -2.43
N ASP A 218 -0.96 11.25 -1.63
CA ASP A 218 -1.54 11.73 -0.37
C ASP A 218 -0.93 11.04 0.87
N GLY A 219 0.14 10.28 0.67
CA GLY A 219 0.65 9.29 1.61
C GLY A 219 1.43 9.79 2.82
N LEU A 220 1.69 11.09 2.99
CA LEU A 220 2.57 11.58 4.08
C LEU A 220 2.08 11.20 5.49
N VAL A 221 0.76 11.30 5.72
CA VAL A 221 0.16 10.95 7.03
C VAL A 221 0.21 9.44 7.25
N ASP A 222 -0.17 8.66 6.24
CA ASP A 222 -0.04 7.21 6.21
C ASP A 222 1.41 6.75 6.46
N PHE A 223 2.40 7.43 5.87
CA PHE A 223 3.82 7.17 6.03
C PHE A 223 4.25 7.38 7.48
N ALA A 224 3.91 8.52 8.08
CA ALA A 224 4.21 8.78 9.49
C ALA A 224 3.55 7.75 10.44
N VAL A 225 2.32 7.34 10.16
CA VAL A 225 1.60 6.33 10.96
C VAL A 225 2.24 4.94 10.82
N MET A 226 2.66 4.55 9.62
CA MET A 226 3.32 3.24 9.40
C MET A 226 4.74 3.22 9.95
N VAL A 227 5.50 4.33 9.87
CA VAL A 227 6.83 4.46 10.51
C VAL A 227 6.70 4.35 12.02
N ARG A 228 5.70 5.02 12.61
CA ARG A 228 5.36 4.85 14.04
C ARG A 228 5.06 3.38 14.36
N GLY A 229 4.32 2.69 13.50
CA GLY A 229 4.05 1.26 13.59
C GLY A 229 5.33 0.41 13.60
N CYS A 230 6.31 0.70 12.73
CA CYS A 230 7.59 0.01 12.73
C CYS A 230 8.33 0.19 14.07
N GLY A 231 8.47 1.43 14.57
CA GLY A 231 9.18 1.70 15.82
C GLY A 231 8.55 1.01 17.03
N ILE A 232 7.22 1.09 17.19
CA ILE A 232 6.49 0.42 18.28
C ILE A 232 6.68 -1.09 18.25
N ILE A 233 6.53 -1.73 17.08
CA ILE A 233 6.68 -3.18 16.96
C ILE A 233 8.13 -3.61 17.18
N THR A 234 9.10 -2.80 16.74
CA THR A 234 10.53 -3.01 17.01
C THR A 234 10.81 -2.99 18.52
N HIS A 235 10.28 -2.00 19.26
CA HIS A 235 10.37 -1.98 20.74
C HIS A 235 9.75 -3.23 21.36
N CYS A 236 8.53 -3.60 20.97
CA CYS A 236 7.88 -4.81 21.50
C CYS A 236 8.63 -6.12 21.18
N ILE A 237 9.39 -6.19 20.08
CA ILE A 237 10.28 -7.32 19.77
C ILE A 237 11.47 -7.35 20.73
N PHE A 238 12.12 -6.21 20.98
CA PHE A 238 13.23 -6.13 21.93
C PHE A 238 12.78 -6.43 23.37
N ASP A 239 11.69 -5.82 23.83
CA ASP A 239 11.15 -6.00 25.19
C ASP A 239 10.79 -7.47 25.48
N LYS A 240 10.19 -8.16 24.50
CA LYS A 240 9.65 -9.51 24.68
C LYS A 240 10.62 -10.63 24.29
N TYR A 241 11.46 -10.41 23.27
CA TYR A 241 12.27 -11.44 22.60
C TYR A 241 13.74 -11.06 22.38
N GLN A 242 14.17 -9.88 22.83
CA GLN A 242 15.54 -9.33 22.80
C GLN A 242 16.17 -9.15 21.41
N THR A 243 15.61 -9.75 20.36
CA THR A 243 16.05 -9.65 18.97
C THR A 243 14.96 -10.23 18.04
N SER A 244 15.04 -9.94 16.75
CA SER A 244 14.19 -10.52 15.70
C SER A 244 14.70 -11.92 15.29
N GLN A 245 13.94 -12.66 14.48
CA GLN A 245 14.39 -13.88 13.78
C GLN A 245 14.45 -13.69 12.26
N LEU A 246 13.71 -12.70 11.73
CA LEU A 246 13.60 -12.42 10.30
C LEU A 246 14.53 -11.28 9.87
N PHE A 247 14.73 -10.28 10.73
CA PHE A 247 15.50 -9.07 10.42
C PHE A 247 16.71 -8.92 11.35
N HIS A 248 17.78 -8.31 10.86
CA HIS A 248 18.80 -7.76 11.72
C HIS A 248 18.33 -6.36 12.15
N LEU A 249 17.68 -6.30 13.33
CA LEU A 249 17.26 -5.05 13.95
C LEU A 249 18.44 -4.49 14.74
N GLN A 250 18.87 -3.28 14.38
CA GLN A 250 20.14 -2.73 14.82
C GLN A 250 19.99 -1.85 16.07
N THR A 251 21.03 -1.81 16.90
CA THR A 251 21.13 -0.82 17.98
C THR A 251 21.51 0.58 17.43
N GLU A 252 21.46 1.60 18.27
CA GLU A 252 21.89 2.96 17.91
C GLU A 252 23.39 2.98 17.55
N GLU A 253 24.21 2.22 18.29
CA GLU A 253 25.65 2.09 18.06
C GLU A 253 25.96 1.39 16.72
N GLU A 254 25.33 0.24 16.45
CA GLU A 254 25.48 -0.49 15.18
C GLU A 254 25.06 0.35 13.98
N ALA A 255 24.02 1.17 14.14
CA ALA A 255 23.54 2.06 13.09
C ALA A 255 24.48 3.26 12.84
N VAL A 256 25.12 3.80 13.89
CA VAL A 256 26.19 4.81 13.76
C VAL A 256 27.44 4.19 13.11
N GLU A 257 27.81 2.97 13.49
CA GLU A 257 28.94 2.24 12.90
C GLU A 257 28.71 1.93 11.42
N MET A 258 27.50 1.53 11.03
CA MET A 258 27.15 1.34 9.61
C MET A 258 27.45 2.59 8.76
N VAL A 259 27.13 3.78 9.26
CA VAL A 259 27.38 5.03 8.52
C VAL A 259 28.76 5.63 8.78
N SER A 260 29.68 4.87 9.39
CA SER A 260 31.05 5.30 9.67
C SER A 260 31.92 5.52 8.42
N PHE A 261 31.45 5.12 7.24
CA PHE A 261 32.06 5.45 5.95
C PHE A 261 31.60 6.81 5.39
N LEU A 262 30.51 7.41 5.91
CA LEU A 262 30.06 8.72 5.46
C LEU A 262 31.08 9.79 5.83
N THR A 263 31.25 10.78 4.94
CA THR A 263 32.18 11.88 5.13
C THR A 263 31.76 12.77 6.31
N GLU A 264 32.75 13.35 6.97
CA GLU A 264 32.56 14.46 7.91
C GLU A 264 32.48 15.82 7.17
N GLU A 265 32.19 15.79 5.86
CA GLU A 265 32.03 17.00 5.04
C GLU A 265 30.56 17.46 5.04
N PRO A 266 30.31 18.78 4.92
CA PRO A 266 28.97 19.34 4.91
C PRO A 266 28.19 18.98 3.64
N VAL A 267 26.90 18.73 3.79
CA VAL A 267 25.99 18.36 2.69
C VAL A 267 25.62 19.58 1.82
N ARG A 268 25.60 20.78 2.43
CA ARG A 268 25.30 22.07 1.78
C ARG A 268 26.14 23.19 2.37
N SER A 269 26.21 24.31 1.65
CA SER A 269 26.88 25.53 2.11
C SER A 269 26.19 26.09 3.37
N PRO A 270 26.97 26.51 4.40
CA PRO A 270 26.42 27.04 5.65
C PRO A 270 25.36 28.15 5.49
N PRO A 271 25.49 29.16 4.59
CA PRO A 271 24.52 30.27 4.53
C PRO A 271 23.08 29.85 4.21
N LEU A 272 22.88 28.75 3.45
CA LEU A 272 21.56 28.20 3.18
C LEU A 272 20.97 27.54 4.44
N ILE A 273 21.81 26.84 5.20
CA ILE A 273 21.44 26.18 6.45
C ILE A 273 21.15 27.22 7.53
N ASP A 274 21.98 28.25 7.67
CA ASP A 274 21.76 29.37 8.60
C ASP A 274 20.41 30.07 8.32
N SER A 275 20.08 30.25 7.04
CA SER A 275 18.78 30.79 6.61
C SER A 275 17.61 29.85 6.96
N LEU A 276 17.77 28.53 6.81
CA LEU A 276 16.77 27.54 7.20
C LEU A 276 16.60 27.46 8.73
N LEU A 277 17.68 27.59 9.50
CA LEU A 277 17.66 27.64 10.96
C LEU A 277 16.93 28.89 11.45
N ALA A 278 17.25 30.07 10.92
CA ALA A 278 16.51 31.29 11.25
C ALA A 278 15.02 31.20 10.88
N ALA A 279 14.69 30.55 9.75
CA ALA A 279 13.32 30.36 9.31
C ALA A 279 12.54 29.35 10.18
N ILE A 280 13.12 28.21 10.55
CA ILE A 280 12.43 27.22 11.40
C ILE A 280 12.27 27.73 12.84
N ASP A 281 13.24 28.48 13.38
CA ASP A 281 13.19 29.08 14.71
C ASP A 281 12.02 30.08 14.84
N SER A 282 11.60 30.70 13.72
CA SER A 282 10.43 31.60 13.70
C SER A 282 9.09 30.90 13.95
N LEU A 283 9.01 29.57 13.79
CA LEU A 283 7.80 28.79 14.11
C LEU A 283 7.61 28.57 15.62
N GLN A 284 8.67 28.72 16.43
CA GLN A 284 8.67 28.35 17.85
C GLN A 284 7.54 28.99 18.69
N PRO A 285 7.14 30.26 18.49
CA PRO A 285 6.01 30.87 19.20
C PRO A 285 4.64 30.23 18.93
N LEU A 286 4.51 29.39 17.88
CA LEU A 286 3.26 28.77 17.47
C LEU A 286 3.04 27.37 18.09
N PHE A 287 4.03 26.83 18.82
CA PHE A 287 4.00 25.45 19.30
C PHE A 287 3.08 25.28 20.52
N GLN A 288 2.06 24.44 20.39
CA GLN A 288 1.04 24.22 21.42
C GLN A 288 1.23 22.93 22.26
N GLY A 289 2.30 22.16 22.01
CA GLY A 289 2.49 20.87 22.67
C GLY A 289 3.91 20.33 22.62
N THR A 290 4.20 19.32 23.43
CA THR A 290 5.52 18.70 23.60
C THR A 290 6.06 18.05 22.33
N ILE A 291 5.22 17.39 21.53
CA ILE A 291 5.60 16.82 20.24
C ILE A 291 6.05 17.86 19.21
N HIS A 292 5.44 19.06 19.17
CA HIS A 292 5.89 20.13 18.29
C HIS A 292 7.32 20.53 18.62
N HIS A 293 7.64 20.69 19.91
CA HIS A 293 8.98 21.02 20.39
C HIS A 293 9.99 19.91 20.10
N ARG A 294 9.65 18.63 20.36
CA ARG A 294 10.52 17.48 20.05
C ARG A 294 10.80 17.35 18.55
N PHE A 295 9.76 17.49 17.71
CA PHE A 295 9.90 17.39 16.25
C PHE A 295 10.71 18.56 15.68
N TYR A 296 10.42 19.79 16.13
CA TYR A 296 11.23 20.97 15.83
C TYR A 296 12.70 20.79 16.23
N GLN A 297 12.98 20.31 17.44
CA GLN A 297 14.35 20.11 17.90
C GLN A 297 15.09 19.11 17.02
N ALA A 298 14.47 17.95 16.71
CA ALA A 298 15.07 16.97 15.81
C ALA A 298 15.31 17.52 14.39
N LEU A 299 14.36 18.30 13.85
CA LEU A 299 14.53 19.01 12.56
C LEU A 299 15.70 20.00 12.61
N ARG A 300 15.78 20.81 13.67
CA ARG A 300 16.80 21.85 13.86
C ARG A 300 18.19 21.27 14.07
N GLU A 301 18.32 20.21 14.87
CA GLU A 301 19.57 19.46 15.06
C GLU A 301 20.03 18.79 13.75
N THR A 302 19.10 18.29 12.94
CA THR A 302 19.41 17.75 11.61
C THR A 302 19.87 18.85 10.66
N LEU A 303 19.15 19.98 10.61
CA LEU A 303 19.53 21.15 9.81
C LEU A 303 20.94 21.64 10.17
N ALA A 304 21.22 21.88 11.45
CA ALA A 304 22.54 22.31 11.90
C ALA A 304 23.65 21.32 11.48
N ALA A 305 23.39 20.01 11.57
CA ALA A 305 24.35 19.00 11.16
C ALA A 305 24.63 18.97 9.64
N LEU A 306 23.68 19.38 8.78
CA LEU A 306 23.90 19.48 7.32
C LEU A 306 25.01 20.47 6.93
N ALA A 307 25.25 21.50 7.74
CA ALA A 307 26.34 22.46 7.57
C ALA A 307 27.69 22.00 8.14
N VAL A 308 27.74 20.81 8.77
CA VAL A 308 28.92 20.30 9.46
C VAL A 308 29.37 18.95 8.89
N SER A 309 28.51 17.92 8.94
CA SER A 309 28.88 16.53 8.64
C SER A 309 27.72 15.73 8.06
N SER A 310 27.97 15.06 6.93
CA SER A 310 27.02 14.15 6.30
C SER A 310 26.64 12.98 7.20
N ARG A 311 27.60 12.47 8.01
CA ARG A 311 27.36 11.42 9.01
C ARG A 311 26.45 11.92 10.14
N THR A 312 26.80 13.04 10.76
CA THR A 312 25.99 13.60 11.86
C THR A 312 24.59 13.98 11.40
N ALA A 313 24.45 14.51 10.17
CA ALA A 313 23.15 14.81 9.59
C ALA A 313 22.28 13.56 9.42
N PHE A 314 22.86 12.44 8.96
CA PHE A 314 22.14 11.17 8.86
C PHE A 314 21.69 10.64 10.24
N VAL A 315 22.58 10.69 11.24
CA VAL A 315 22.30 10.23 12.61
C VAL A 315 21.31 11.14 13.36
N ASN A 316 21.18 12.41 12.97
CA ASN A 316 20.13 13.29 13.51
C ASN A 316 18.79 13.10 12.78
N LEU A 317 18.81 12.81 11.48
CA LEU A 317 17.58 12.64 10.68
C LEU A 317 16.73 11.45 11.15
N THR A 318 17.37 10.36 11.55
CA THR A 318 16.70 9.21 12.19
C THR A 318 15.97 9.57 13.49
N LYS A 319 16.45 10.55 14.25
CA LYS A 319 15.78 11.07 15.46
C LYS A 319 14.47 11.78 15.13
N ILE A 320 14.32 12.39 13.95
CA ILE A 320 13.06 13.00 13.50
C ILE A 320 11.94 11.95 13.48
N TYR A 321 12.27 10.75 13.00
CA TYR A 321 11.35 9.61 12.97
C TYR A 321 11.08 9.03 14.37
N ALA A 322 12.06 9.09 15.28
CA ALA A 322 11.90 8.65 16.67
C ALA A 322 10.80 9.43 17.41
N VAL A 323 10.65 10.71 17.12
CA VAL A 323 9.58 11.55 17.70
C VAL A 323 8.18 10.96 17.45
N TRP A 324 7.96 10.20 16.36
CA TRP A 324 6.65 9.61 16.06
C TRP A 324 6.34 8.36 16.89
N TYR A 325 7.32 7.47 17.11
CA TYR A 325 7.11 6.27 17.92
C TYR A 325 7.33 6.49 19.43
N GLU A 326 8.09 7.51 19.83
CA GLU A 326 8.19 7.98 21.23
C GLU A 326 7.03 8.90 21.66
N ALA A 327 6.09 9.21 20.76
CA ALA A 327 4.93 10.04 21.08
C ALA A 327 3.75 9.24 21.66
N GLU A 328 3.09 9.84 22.66
CA GLU A 328 1.85 9.32 23.24
C GLU A 328 0.76 9.27 22.16
N ASN A 329 -0.15 8.30 22.24
CA ASN A 329 -1.04 8.01 21.10
C ASN A 329 -1.98 9.18 20.77
N ARG A 330 -2.52 9.86 21.78
CA ARG A 330 -3.37 11.04 21.56
C ARG A 330 -2.57 12.22 21.01
N GLU A 331 -1.39 12.46 21.58
CA GLU A 331 -0.46 13.51 21.17
C GLU A 331 -0.06 13.36 19.69
N PHE A 332 0.32 12.14 19.28
CA PHE A 332 0.65 11.83 17.89
C PHE A 332 -0.53 12.03 16.93
N LEU A 333 -1.73 11.56 17.29
CA LEU A 333 -2.93 11.74 16.45
C LEU A 333 -3.32 13.22 16.27
N MET A 334 -3.13 14.04 17.30
CA MET A 334 -3.34 15.50 17.21
C MET A 334 -2.26 16.18 16.35
N PHE A 335 -1.02 15.70 16.40
CA PHE A 335 0.09 16.21 15.58
C PHE A 335 -0.13 15.91 14.08
N ILE A 336 -0.50 14.69 13.71
CA ILE A 336 -0.72 14.32 12.30
C ILE A 336 -2.10 14.73 11.74
N ALA A 337 -2.93 15.45 12.49
CA ALA A 337 -4.26 15.85 12.05
C ALA A 337 -4.18 16.79 10.82
N PRO A 338 -5.06 16.68 9.80
CA PRO A 338 -5.02 17.54 8.60
C PRO A 338 -5.03 19.04 8.95
N ALA A 339 -5.94 19.45 9.85
CA ALA A 339 -6.09 20.83 10.31
C ALA A 339 -4.97 21.36 11.24
N ASN A 340 -3.99 20.54 11.63
CA ASN A 340 -2.87 21.01 12.45
C ASN A 340 -1.81 21.69 11.56
N HIS A 341 -2.10 22.93 11.15
CA HIS A 341 -1.26 23.68 10.22
C HIS A 341 0.17 23.95 10.75
N VAL A 342 0.37 24.00 12.08
CA VAL A 342 1.71 24.11 12.69
C VAL A 342 2.54 22.85 12.40
N SER A 343 1.94 21.66 12.56
CA SER A 343 2.59 20.40 12.19
C SER A 343 2.82 20.32 10.68
N ARG A 344 1.87 20.77 9.85
CA ARG A 344 2.02 20.87 8.39
C ARG A 344 3.21 21.75 8.00
N ALA A 345 3.39 22.89 8.68
CA ALA A 345 4.54 23.76 8.47
C ALA A 345 5.87 23.07 8.83
N LEU A 346 5.94 22.37 9.96
CA LEU A 346 7.13 21.57 10.32
C LEU A 346 7.39 20.42 9.32
N PHE A 347 6.35 19.81 8.76
CA PHE A 347 6.50 18.81 7.69
C PHE A 347 7.13 19.42 6.41
N MET A 348 6.93 20.70 6.09
CA MET A 348 7.65 21.34 4.96
C MET A 348 9.17 21.38 5.20
N TYR A 349 9.62 21.63 6.44
CA TYR A 349 11.03 21.57 6.80
C TYR A 349 11.57 20.13 6.74
N PHE A 350 10.80 19.14 7.19
CA PHE A 350 11.13 17.72 7.01
C PHE A 350 11.34 17.36 5.52
N LEU A 351 10.41 17.73 4.64
CA LEU A 351 10.53 17.45 3.20
C LEU A 351 11.72 18.18 2.56
N ALA A 352 12.04 19.40 3.00
CA ALA A 352 13.24 20.10 2.54
C ALA A 352 14.53 19.39 2.99
N ILE A 353 14.60 18.88 4.23
CA ILE A 353 15.74 18.07 4.71
C ILE A 353 15.90 16.79 3.87
N GLU A 354 14.79 16.08 3.59
CA GLU A 354 14.78 14.87 2.75
C GLU A 354 15.30 15.11 1.31
N LEU A 355 15.07 16.30 0.73
CA LEU A 355 15.66 16.68 -0.56
C LEU A 355 17.13 17.12 -0.44
N VAL A 356 17.50 17.81 0.64
CA VAL A 356 18.89 18.22 0.87
C VAL A 356 19.79 17.00 1.11
N MET A 357 19.28 15.94 1.75
CA MET A 357 20.00 14.70 2.06
C MET A 357 20.19 13.74 0.89
N GLN A 358 19.62 14.01 -0.30
CA GLN A 358 19.77 13.13 -1.48
C GLN A 358 21.23 12.72 -1.82
N PRO A 359 22.27 13.58 -1.72
CA PRO A 359 23.65 13.15 -1.95
C PRO A 359 24.13 12.06 -0.98
N VAL A 360 23.68 12.13 0.28
CA VAL A 360 23.98 11.12 1.30
C VAL A 360 23.30 9.80 0.93
N TYR A 361 22.03 9.84 0.52
CA TYR A 361 21.29 8.65 0.08
C TYR A 361 21.87 8.01 -1.18
N ILE A 362 22.43 8.80 -2.10
CA ILE A 362 23.16 8.28 -3.27
C ILE A 362 24.37 7.45 -2.80
N ARG A 363 25.19 7.99 -1.89
CA ARG A 363 26.36 7.27 -1.35
C ARG A 363 26.00 5.99 -0.59
N LEU A 364 24.98 6.03 0.26
CA LEU A 364 24.48 4.84 0.97
C LEU A 364 24.06 3.72 0.00
N ARG A 365 23.50 4.08 -1.17
CA ARG A 365 23.07 3.12 -2.19
C ARG A 365 24.22 2.53 -3.01
N GLU A 366 25.20 3.36 -3.38
CA GLU A 366 26.38 2.90 -4.13
C GLU A 366 27.10 1.76 -3.40
N LEU A 367 27.06 1.76 -2.06
CA LEU A 367 27.69 0.78 -1.20
C LEU A 367 26.82 -0.44 -0.87
N SER A 368 25.48 -0.31 -0.84
CA SER A 368 24.57 -1.45 -0.71
C SER A 368 24.32 -2.21 -2.03
N GLY A 369 24.76 -1.66 -3.16
CA GLY A 369 24.67 -2.31 -4.48
C GLY A 369 23.24 -2.46 -5.02
N ALA A 370 22.26 -1.81 -4.39
CA ALA A 370 20.84 -2.04 -4.64
C ALA A 370 20.24 -1.03 -5.64
N MET A 371 19.44 -1.52 -6.59
CA MET A 371 18.70 -0.70 -7.56
C MET A 371 17.40 -0.19 -6.95
N PHE A 372 17.25 1.12 -6.87
CA PHE A 372 16.02 1.81 -6.43
C PHE A 372 15.63 2.92 -7.41
N ILE A 373 14.34 3.25 -7.41
CA ILE A 373 13.68 4.12 -8.39
C ILE A 373 13.29 5.45 -7.76
N ASN A 374 13.45 6.51 -8.57
CA ASN A 374 13.29 7.89 -8.17
C ASN A 374 11.87 8.21 -7.66
N THR A 375 11.77 8.31 -6.34
CA THR A 375 10.59 8.67 -5.55
C THR A 375 10.50 10.17 -5.25
N GLU A 376 11.52 10.94 -5.64
CA GLU A 376 11.65 12.36 -5.31
C GLU A 376 10.45 13.18 -5.81
N THR A 377 9.87 12.80 -6.97
CA THR A 377 8.62 13.39 -7.49
C THR A 377 7.46 13.38 -6.50
N ILE A 378 7.44 12.47 -5.52
CA ILE A 378 6.39 12.33 -4.51
C ILE A 378 6.60 13.30 -3.35
N VAL A 379 7.86 13.50 -2.92
CA VAL A 379 8.23 14.53 -1.94
C VAL A 379 7.78 15.92 -2.40
N HIS A 380 7.94 16.22 -3.70
CA HIS A 380 7.45 17.46 -4.32
C HIS A 380 5.91 17.57 -4.31
N GLN A 381 5.19 16.46 -4.50
CA GLN A 381 3.73 16.42 -4.51
C GLN A 381 3.15 16.58 -3.10
N TRP A 382 3.77 15.95 -2.09
CA TRP A 382 3.44 16.16 -0.68
C TRP A 382 3.62 17.63 -0.30
N ALA A 383 4.74 18.24 -0.67
CA ALA A 383 5.02 19.66 -0.41
C ALA A 383 4.00 20.60 -1.09
N ASP A 384 3.66 20.36 -2.36
CA ASP A 384 2.65 21.15 -3.09
C ASP A 384 1.24 21.01 -2.46
N SER A 385 0.84 19.81 -2.03
CA SER A 385 -0.43 19.59 -1.32
C SER A 385 -0.46 20.33 0.02
N ILE A 386 0.59 20.18 0.84
CA ILE A 386 0.71 20.86 2.14
C ILE A 386 0.67 22.38 1.97
N TYR A 387 1.48 22.92 1.05
CA TYR A 387 1.60 24.36 0.86
C TYR A 387 0.25 24.99 0.47
N ARG A 388 -0.54 24.32 -0.39
CA ARG A 388 -1.88 24.77 -0.78
C ARG A 388 -2.91 24.72 0.35
N GLU A 389 -2.75 23.81 1.30
CA GLU A 389 -3.64 23.66 2.46
C GLU A 389 -3.26 24.57 3.65
N LEU A 390 -2.07 25.19 3.63
CA LEU A 390 -1.63 26.14 4.66
C LEU A 390 -2.33 27.51 4.51
N PRO A 391 -2.74 28.15 5.62
CA PRO A 391 -3.12 29.56 5.63
C PRO A 391 -1.99 30.46 5.13
N ALA A 392 -2.33 31.59 4.51
CA ALA A 392 -1.34 32.53 3.94
C ALA A 392 -0.26 32.97 4.95
N SER A 393 -0.63 33.23 6.21
CA SER A 393 0.31 33.57 7.29
C SER A 393 1.31 32.46 7.64
N MET A 394 1.00 31.19 7.32
CA MET A 394 1.95 30.07 7.47
C MET A 394 2.71 29.77 6.18
N GLN A 395 2.16 30.08 5.00
CA GLN A 395 2.87 29.98 3.72
C GLN A 395 4.14 30.84 3.70
N GLU A 396 4.09 32.04 4.30
CA GLU A 396 5.26 32.92 4.49
C GLU A 396 6.37 32.21 5.32
N LEU A 397 5.98 31.55 6.42
CA LEU A 397 6.90 30.85 7.34
C LEU A 397 7.51 29.55 6.77
N VAL A 398 6.99 29.05 5.64
CA VAL A 398 7.54 27.90 4.90
C VAL A 398 8.04 28.27 3.50
N GLY A 399 8.15 29.57 3.20
CA GLY A 399 8.56 30.05 1.87
C GLY A 399 9.94 29.55 1.45
N LEU A 400 10.92 29.51 2.36
CA LEU A 400 12.27 29.02 2.07
C LEU A 400 12.31 27.50 1.80
N PRO A 401 11.73 26.62 2.64
CA PRO A 401 11.50 25.21 2.28
C PRO A 401 10.85 25.02 0.90
N MET A 402 9.79 25.76 0.61
CA MET A 402 9.07 25.64 -0.67
C MET A 402 9.93 26.08 -1.88
N GLN A 403 10.77 27.10 -1.73
CA GLN A 403 11.73 27.51 -2.77
C GLN A 403 12.77 26.42 -3.05
N ILE A 404 13.33 25.79 -2.02
CA ILE A 404 14.32 24.70 -2.16
C ILE A 404 13.68 23.51 -2.90
N ILE A 405 12.48 23.10 -2.46
CA ILE A 405 11.72 22.01 -3.07
C ILE A 405 11.39 22.33 -4.55
N THR A 406 10.98 23.56 -4.85
CA THR A 406 10.67 23.97 -6.23
C THR A 406 11.92 23.99 -7.13
N ALA A 407 13.07 24.43 -6.60
CA ALA A 407 14.33 24.50 -7.34
C ALA A 407 14.90 23.12 -7.68
N ASP A 408 14.80 22.15 -6.76
CA ASP A 408 15.18 20.75 -7.00
C ASP A 408 14.33 20.13 -8.13
N GLY A 409 13.00 20.27 -8.04
CA GLY A 409 12.07 19.76 -9.04
C GLY A 409 12.22 20.40 -10.42
N ALA A 410 12.57 21.69 -10.48
CA ALA A 410 12.89 22.37 -11.74
C ALA A 410 14.17 21.82 -12.38
N SER A 411 15.24 21.65 -11.59
CA SER A 411 16.52 21.12 -12.04
C SER A 411 16.38 19.73 -12.66
N LYS A 412 15.57 18.85 -12.04
CA LYS A 412 15.35 17.47 -12.50
C LYS A 412 14.51 17.37 -13.77
N ARG A 413 13.57 18.30 -14.02
CA ARG A 413 12.83 18.36 -15.30
C ARG A 413 13.75 18.70 -16.47
N ILE A 414 14.73 19.58 -16.28
CA ILE A 414 15.73 19.93 -17.30
C ILE A 414 16.57 18.70 -17.69
N VAL A 415 17.03 17.92 -16.70
CA VAL A 415 17.81 16.69 -16.91
C VAL A 415 16.99 15.59 -17.62
N ARG A 416 15.70 15.44 -17.32
CA ARG A 416 14.84 14.46 -18.03
C ARG A 416 14.56 14.87 -19.48
N GLY A 417 14.47 16.17 -19.77
CA GLY A 417 14.22 16.66 -21.14
C GLY A 417 15.29 16.26 -22.16
N THR A 418 16.56 16.15 -21.73
CA THR A 418 17.70 15.85 -22.62
C THR A 418 17.89 14.36 -22.93
N ARG A 419 17.30 13.43 -22.16
CA ARG A 419 17.44 11.97 -22.34
C ARG A 419 16.48 11.33 -23.36
N SER A 420 15.60 12.09 -24.01
CA SER A 420 14.41 11.59 -24.72
C SER A 420 14.61 10.98 -26.14
N LYS A 421 15.71 10.25 -26.43
CA LYS A 421 15.95 9.61 -27.75
C LYS A 421 16.46 8.16 -27.67
N GLY A 422 15.60 7.19 -28.04
CA GLY A 422 15.86 5.72 -28.05
C GLY A 422 15.62 5.08 -26.66
N PHE A 423 15.17 3.82 -26.48
CA PHE A 423 15.20 2.60 -27.31
C PHE A 423 14.00 1.65 -27.02
N PRO A 424 13.72 0.60 -27.84
CA PRO A 424 12.44 -0.14 -27.80
C PRO A 424 12.50 -1.56 -27.18
N ASN A 425 13.09 -1.76 -25.99
CA ASN A 425 13.21 -3.12 -25.41
C ASN A 425 12.67 -3.21 -23.96
N LEU A 426 11.52 -3.90 -23.78
CA LEU A 426 10.76 -3.96 -22.52
C LEU A 426 11.51 -4.58 -21.33
N HIS A 427 12.47 -5.48 -21.55
CA HIS A 427 13.28 -6.02 -20.45
C HIS A 427 14.47 -5.12 -20.06
N ALA A 428 14.89 -4.21 -20.93
CA ALA A 428 15.91 -3.20 -20.61
C ALA A 428 15.31 -1.93 -19.96
N GLN A 429 13.97 -1.78 -19.95
CA GLN A 429 13.26 -0.61 -19.45
C GLN A 429 13.21 -0.46 -17.92
N PHE A 430 13.77 -1.40 -17.16
CA PHE A 430 13.94 -1.26 -15.70
C PHE A 430 15.26 -0.59 -15.29
N PHE A 431 16.08 -0.14 -16.26
CA PHE A 431 17.20 0.77 -16.01
C PHE A 431 16.73 2.23 -16.04
N ASP A 432 16.27 2.74 -14.90
CA ASP A 432 16.47 4.15 -14.55
C ASP A 432 16.90 4.26 -13.08
N MET A 433 17.77 5.22 -12.80
CA MET A 433 18.51 5.34 -11.54
C MET A 433 17.84 6.35 -10.60
N GLU A 434 17.84 6.08 -9.28
CA GLU A 434 18.08 7.02 -8.13
C GLU A 434 17.14 6.87 -6.91
N THR A 435 17.78 6.78 -5.72
CA THR A 435 17.32 6.94 -4.29
C THR A 435 16.08 6.16 -3.80
N SER A 436 15.83 5.91 -2.49
CA SER A 436 16.25 6.52 -1.19
C SER A 436 16.36 5.45 -0.06
N ALA A 437 16.66 5.79 1.22
CA ALA A 437 16.88 4.82 2.31
C ALA A 437 16.32 5.23 3.71
N TRP A 438 15.34 4.48 4.30
CA TRP A 438 14.75 4.62 5.68
C TRP A 438 13.94 3.35 6.06
N LEU A 439 13.78 2.81 7.29
CA LEU A 439 14.13 3.15 8.70
C LEU A 439 14.28 1.86 9.56
N GLY A 440 14.85 1.88 10.77
CA GLY A 440 14.75 0.72 11.69
C GLY A 440 15.57 0.72 12.99
N TRP A 441 15.27 1.62 13.93
CA TRP A 441 15.99 1.76 15.21
C TRP A 441 15.09 1.59 16.45
N ALA A 442 15.69 1.23 17.58
CA ALA A 442 15.06 1.13 18.90
C ALA A 442 16.02 1.59 20.01
N LYS A 443 15.50 2.21 21.08
CA LYS A 443 16.27 2.54 22.29
C LYS A 443 16.05 1.47 23.36
N PRO A 444 17.10 0.88 23.94
CA PRO A 444 16.96 0.08 25.15
C PRO A 444 16.87 0.99 26.40
N GLY A 445 15.72 0.98 27.08
CA GLY A 445 15.62 1.32 28.50
C GLY A 445 15.48 2.79 28.91
N GLU A 446 14.24 3.20 29.23
CA GLU A 446 13.93 3.83 30.54
C GLU A 446 12.39 3.81 30.78
N VAL A 447 11.82 2.62 30.98
CA VAL A 447 10.43 2.52 31.46
C VAL A 447 10.41 2.76 32.96
N ARG A 448 10.17 4.02 33.36
CA ARG A 448 9.70 4.29 34.73
C ARG A 448 8.30 3.72 34.87
N VAL A 449 8.18 2.66 35.66
CA VAL A 449 6.89 2.18 36.15
C VAL A 449 6.25 3.32 36.96
N LEU A 450 5.12 3.81 36.49
CA LEU A 450 4.19 4.58 37.31
C LEU A 450 3.06 3.62 37.69
N GLU A 451 2.81 3.52 39.00
CA GLU A 451 1.75 2.72 39.62
C GLU A 451 0.34 3.26 39.32
#